data_AF-E0LZ58-F1
#
_entry.id   AF-E0LZ58-F1
#
_cell.length_a   1.000
_cell.length_b   1.000
_cell.length_c   1.000
_cell.angle_alpha   90.00
_cell.angle_beta   90.00
_cell.angle_gamma   90.00
#
_symmetry.space_group_name_H-M   'P 1'
#
loop_
_entity.id
_entity.type
_entity.pdbx_description
1 polymer ?
#
loop_
_entity_poly.entity_id
_entity_poly.type
_entity_poly.pdbx_seq_one_letter_code
_entity_poly.pdbx_strand_id
1 'polypeptide(L)'
;MKRIKCLAIYTGFTLFYLIVIPEIIFRTLSEEAYMKLGEIVNPLQIFPSTVNALFIAIIISSLVLSLLTVKLIKRVSKRRVSTL
;
A
#
# COMPACT_ATOMS: atom_id res chain seq x y z
N MET A 1 -0.88 -11.99 22.90
CA MET A 1 -1.35 -12.64 21.65
C MET A 1 -2.12 -11.73 20.68
N LYS A 2 -3.10 -10.91 21.11
CA LYS A 2 -3.88 -10.04 20.18
C LYS A 2 -3.02 -9.09 19.33
N ARG A 3 -1.97 -8.49 19.91
CA ARG A 3 -1.04 -7.61 19.18
C ARG A 3 -0.25 -8.35 18.10
N ILE A 4 0.27 -9.54 18.42
CA ILE A 4 0.99 -10.42 17.48
C ILE A 4 0.09 -10.82 16.32
N LYS A 5 -1.17 -11.23 16.59
CA LYS A 5 -2.15 -11.54 15.53
C LYS A 5 -2.41 -10.33 14.64
N CYS A 6 -2.57 -9.15 15.23
CA CYS A 6 -2.79 -7.92 14.46
C CYS A 6 -1.59 -7.53 13.59
N LEU A 7 -0.38 -7.74 14.11
CA LEU A 7 0.85 -7.52 13.35
C LEU A 7 0.96 -8.52 12.19
N ALA A 8 0.67 -9.79 12.41
CA ALA A 8 0.67 -10.80 11.35
C ALA A 8 -0.33 -10.47 10.24
N ILE A 9 -1.55 -10.03 10.58
CA ILE A 9 -2.56 -9.59 9.60
C ILE A 9 -2.06 -8.37 8.82
N TYR A 10 -1.50 -7.37 9.52
CA TYR A 10 -0.91 -6.19 8.88
C TYR A 10 0.21 -6.58 7.92
N THR A 11 1.15 -7.42 8.35
CA THR A 11 2.25 -7.90 7.50
C THR A 11 1.71 -8.66 6.29
N GLY A 12 0.71 -9.52 6.46
CA GLY A 12 0.07 -10.24 5.36
C GLY A 12 -0.52 -9.31 4.30
N PHE A 13 -1.28 -8.29 4.72
CA PHE A 13 -1.82 -7.29 3.80
C PHE A 13 -0.73 -6.42 3.16
N THR A 14 0.31 -6.06 3.90
CA THR A 14 1.43 -5.29 3.34
C THR A 14 2.13 -6.06 2.24
N LEU A 15 2.44 -7.35 2.47
CA LEU A 15 3.04 -8.23 1.46
C LEU A 15 2.12 -8.42 0.25
N PHE A 16 0.82 -8.59 0.48
CA PHE A 16 -0.16 -8.68 -0.59
C PHE A 16 -0.15 -7.42 -1.46
N TYR A 17 -0.23 -6.22 -0.87
CA TYR A 17 -0.20 -4.97 -1.63
C TYR A 17 1.16 -4.72 -2.31
N LEU A 18 2.27 -5.11 -1.68
CA LEU A 18 3.61 -5.02 -2.28
C LEU A 18 3.75 -5.87 -3.55
N ILE A 19 2.96 -6.91 -3.71
CA ILE A 19 2.94 -7.73 -4.93
C ILE A 19 1.93 -7.15 -5.93
N VAL A 20 0.70 -6.90 -5.47
CA VAL A 20 -0.42 -6.52 -6.33
C VAL A 20 -0.23 -5.14 -6.95
N ILE A 21 0.26 -4.16 -6.21
CA ILE A 21 0.43 -2.79 -6.72
C ILE A 21 1.44 -2.72 -7.87
N PRO A 22 2.68 -3.21 -7.74
CA PRO A 22 3.60 -3.21 -8.87
C PRO A 22 3.13 -4.10 -10.01
N GLU A 23 2.52 -5.25 -9.74
CA GLU A 23 1.92 -6.09 -10.79
C GLU A 23 0.90 -5.29 -11.61
N ILE A 24 -0.02 -4.57 -10.95
CA ILE A 24 -0.99 -3.71 -11.65
C ILE A 24 -0.28 -2.60 -12.41
N ILE A 25 0.62 -1.85 -11.75
CA ILE A 25 1.29 -0.69 -12.36
C ILE A 25 2.08 -1.12 -13.60
N PHE A 26 2.96 -2.11 -13.48
CA PHE A 26 3.86 -2.49 -14.56
C PHE A 26 3.19 -3.34 -15.65
N ARG A 27 2.10 -4.05 -15.33
CA ARG A 27 1.38 -4.85 -16.33
C ARG A 27 0.31 -4.07 -17.08
N THR A 28 -0.30 -3.07 -16.46
CA THR A 28 -1.44 -2.34 -17.05
C THR A 28 -1.08 -0.97 -17.59
N LEU A 29 -0.07 -0.30 -17.05
CA LEU A 29 0.33 1.02 -17.51
C LEU A 29 1.41 0.90 -18.59
N SER A 30 1.30 1.76 -19.61
CA SER A 30 2.40 1.97 -20.55
C SER A 30 3.60 2.60 -19.84
N GLU A 31 4.76 2.51 -20.47
CA GLU A 31 6.00 3.09 -19.96
C GLU A 31 5.89 4.58 -19.64
N GLU A 32 5.35 5.35 -20.59
CA GLU A 32 5.11 6.78 -20.40
C GLU A 32 4.20 7.08 -19.20
N ALA A 33 3.19 6.24 -18.95
CA ALA A 33 2.21 6.47 -17.90
C ALA A 33 2.80 6.20 -16.50
N TYR A 34 3.56 5.10 -16.33
CA TYR A 34 4.21 4.88 -15.04
C TYR A 34 5.37 5.84 -14.79
N MET A 35 6.06 6.32 -15.83
CA MET A 35 7.11 7.35 -15.69
C MET A 35 6.51 8.69 -15.25
N LYS A 36 5.37 9.10 -15.82
CA LYS A 36 4.59 10.25 -15.33
C LYS A 36 4.13 10.08 -13.89
N LEU A 37 3.69 8.88 -13.50
CA LEU A 37 3.41 8.57 -12.09
C LEU A 37 4.65 8.75 -11.22
N GLY A 38 5.82 8.30 -11.69
CA GLY A 38 7.11 8.52 -11.06
C GLY A 38 7.44 9.99 -10.84
N GLU A 39 7.14 10.87 -11.79
CA GLU A 39 7.29 12.32 -11.66
C GLU A 39 6.30 12.92 -10.66
N ILE A 40 5.04 12.47 -10.66
CA ILE A 40 4.01 12.92 -9.72
C ILE A 40 4.37 12.56 -8.27
N VAL A 41 4.96 11.38 -8.05
CA VAL A 41 5.40 10.96 -6.71
C VAL A 41 6.78 11.54 -6.33
N ASN A 42 7.48 12.18 -7.27
CA ASN A 42 8.77 12.84 -7.06
C ASN A 42 8.79 14.30 -7.57
N PRO A 43 7.81 15.15 -7.18
CA PRO A 43 7.66 16.46 -7.79
C PRO A 43 8.81 17.41 -7.47
N LEU A 44 9.48 17.20 -6.33
CA LEU A 44 10.62 17.97 -5.87
C LEU A 44 11.97 17.32 -6.23
N GLN A 45 11.96 16.24 -7.02
CA GLN A 45 13.16 15.47 -7.39
C GLN A 45 14.03 15.05 -6.18
N ILE A 46 13.38 14.77 -5.04
CA ILE A 46 14.06 14.32 -3.81
C ILE A 46 14.79 13.00 -4.07
N PHE A 47 14.23 12.16 -4.94
CA PHE A 47 14.89 10.95 -5.41
C PHE A 47 15.62 11.22 -6.74
N PRO A 48 16.85 10.68 -6.90
CA PRO A 48 17.64 10.89 -8.11
C PRO A 48 17.08 10.18 -9.36
N SER A 49 16.12 9.26 -9.19
CA SER A 49 15.45 8.57 -10.28
C SER A 49 13.95 8.49 -10.01
N THR A 50 13.13 8.73 -11.04
CA THR A 50 11.67 8.55 -11.03
C THR A 50 11.27 7.12 -10.70
N VAL A 51 12.08 6.15 -11.15
CA VAL A 51 11.88 4.72 -10.84
C VAL A 51 12.08 4.47 -9.35
N ASN A 52 13.13 5.03 -8.74
CA ASN A 52 13.36 4.89 -7.30
C ASN A 52 12.22 5.52 -6.49
N ALA A 53 11.74 6.70 -6.90
CA ALA A 53 10.61 7.33 -6.26
C ALA A 53 9.33 6.48 -6.38
N LEU A 54 9.08 5.89 -7.54
CA LEU A 54 7.95 5.00 -7.77
C LEU A 54 8.01 3.76 -6.86
N PHE A 55 9.18 3.15 -6.71
CA PHE A 55 9.36 2.03 -5.77
C PHE A 55 9.05 2.44 -4.33
N ILE A 56 9.57 3.58 -3.87
CA ILE A 56 9.28 4.08 -2.52
C ILE A 56 7.78 4.38 -2.36
N ALA A 57 7.15 4.98 -3.36
CA ALA A 57 5.72 5.25 -3.35
C ALA A 57 4.88 3.96 -3.25
N ILE A 58 5.28 2.89 -3.93
CA ILE A 58 4.64 1.57 -3.85
C ILE A 58 4.76 0.99 -2.43
N ILE A 59 5.94 1.08 -1.82
CA ILE A 59 6.16 0.60 -0.44
C ILE A 59 5.28 1.36 0.54
N ILE A 60 5.31 2.69 0.47
CA ILE A 60 4.52 3.55 1.37
C ILE A 60 3.03 3.29 1.16
N SER A 61 2.57 3.22 -0.08
CA SER A 61 1.16 2.95 -0.40
C SER A 61 0.72 1.59 0.13
N SER A 62 1.56 0.57 0.03
CA SER A 62 1.28 -0.77 0.57
C SER A 62 1.13 -0.77 2.09
N LEU A 63 2.00 -0.05 2.80
CA LEU A 63 1.92 0.12 4.26
C LEU A 63 0.65 0.88 4.66
N VAL A 64 0.34 1.98 3.96
CA VAL A 64 -0.85 2.80 4.23
C VAL A 64 -2.13 2.01 3.97
N LEU A 65 -2.23 1.33 2.82
CA LEU A 65 -3.40 0.51 2.47
C LEU A 65 -3.58 -0.65 3.46
N SER A 66 -2.50 -1.35 3.82
CA SER A 66 -2.54 -2.38 4.86
C SER A 66 -3.06 -1.84 6.19
N LEU A 67 -2.58 -0.66 6.60
CA LEU A 67 -3.04 -0.01 7.84
C LEU A 67 -4.52 0.34 7.77
N LEU A 68 -4.99 0.89 6.64
CA LEU A 68 -6.40 1.22 6.41
C LEU A 68 -7.27 -0.03 6.45
N THR A 69 -6.86 -1.12 5.78
CA THR A 69 -7.56 -2.41 5.78
C THR A 69 -7.69 -2.98 7.19
N VAL A 70 -6.60 -2.99 7.97
CA VAL A 70 -6.64 -3.45 9.36
C VAL A 70 -7.54 -2.56 10.23
N LYS A 71 -7.49 -1.23 10.05
CA LYS A 71 -8.38 -0.30 10.77
C LYS A 71 -9.86 -0.52 10.42
N LEU A 72 -10.16 -0.75 9.14
CA LEU A 72 -11.51 -1.05 8.66
C LEU A 72 -12.04 -2.35 9.27
N ILE A 73 -11.25 -3.43 9.21
CA ILE A 73 -11.62 -4.72 9.82
C ILE A 73 -11.91 -4.55 11.31
N LYS A 74 -11.05 -3.85 12.06
CA LYS A 74 -11.29 -3.58 13.48
C LYS A 74 -12.58 -2.79 13.73
N ARG A 75 -12.85 -1.77 12.91
CA ARG A 75 -14.06 -0.94 13.01
C ARG A 75 -15.32 -1.77 12.74
N VAL A 76 -15.31 -2.59 11.70
CA VAL A 76 -16.43 -3.47 11.34
C VAL A 76 -16.68 -4.52 12.43
N SER A 77 -15.63 -5.19 12.91
CA SER A 77 -15.75 -6.17 13.99
C SER A 77 -16.27 -5.55 15.29
N LYS A 78 -15.82 -4.32 15.63
CA LYS A 78 -16.35 -3.61 16.82
C LYS A 78 -17.82 -3.25 16.67
N ARG A 79 -18.26 -2.81 15.49
CA ARG A 79 -19.68 -2.53 15.22
C ARG A 79 -20.53 -3.80 15.33
N ARG A 80 -20.06 -4.93 14.80
CA ARG A 80 -20.79 -6.21 14.83
C ARG A 80 -21.03 -6.72 16.25
N VAL A 81 -20.08 -6.50 17.16
CA VAL A 81 -20.21 -6.86 18.59
C VAL A 81 -21.16 -5.92 19.34
N SER A 82 -21.39 -4.69 18.86
CA SER A 82 -22.29 -3.73 19.51
C SER A 82 -23.76 -3.89 19.12
N THR A 83 -24.03 -4.62 18.02
CA THR A 83 -25.37 -4.88 17.48
C THR A 83 -25.90 -6.28 17.84
N LEU A 84 -25.12 -7.05 18.61
CA LEU A 84 -25.43 -8.37 19.17
C LEU A 84 -25.54 -8.21 20.69
#